data_AF-A0A9N7VB65-F1
#
_entry.id   AF-A0A9N7VB65-F1
#
_cell.length_a   1.000
_cell.length_b   1.000
_cell.length_c   1.000
_cell.angle_alpha   90.00
_cell.angle_beta   90.00
_cell.angle_gamma   90.00
#
_symmetry.space_group_name_H-M   'P 1'
#
loop_
_entity.id
_entity.type
_entity.pdbx_description
1 polymer ?
#
loop_
_entity_poly.entity_id
_entity_poly.type
_entity_poly.pdbx_seq_one_letter_code
_entity_poly.pdbx_strand_id
1 'polypeptide(L)'
;MPRDNKTPLIKKIAKQACITYRVLKSSADLADSQSELIPLLSAVRAADLKIAPLEKQAGAVGLQSPPVTYMHICETEVFSMGVFLLRPGASIPLHDHPDMNGTLRRC
;
A
#
# COMPACT_ATOMS: atom_id res chain seq x y z
N MET A 1 23.41 8.00 -4.62
CA MET A 1 22.50 8.30 -3.49
C MET A 1 21.08 8.34 -4.03
N PRO A 2 20.20 7.36 -3.74
CA PRO A 2 18.81 7.42 -4.19
C PRO A 2 18.09 8.53 -3.40
N ARG A 3 17.61 9.56 -4.11
CA ARG A 3 16.87 10.68 -3.50
C ARG A 3 15.55 10.14 -2.95
N ASP A 4 15.32 10.30 -1.66
CA ASP A 4 14.06 10.00 -0.96
C ASP A 4 12.91 10.86 -1.48
N ASN A 5 12.37 10.50 -2.65
CA ASN A 5 11.33 11.20 -3.39
C ASN A 5 9.90 10.87 -2.89
N LYS A 6 9.79 10.38 -1.65
CA LYS A 6 8.53 9.97 -1.00
C LYS A 6 7.87 11.17 -0.32
N THR A 7 6.57 11.32 -0.52
CA THR A 7 5.76 12.38 0.12
C THR A 7 5.82 12.27 1.64
N PRO A 8 5.68 13.39 2.38
CA PRO A 8 5.78 13.40 3.85
C PRO A 8 4.76 12.45 4.49
N LEU A 9 3.59 12.28 3.89
CA LEU A 9 2.56 11.35 4.36
C LEU A 9 3.00 9.89 4.26
N ILE A 10 3.59 9.46 3.14
CA ILE A 10 4.05 8.07 2.96
C ILE A 10 5.19 7.74 3.94
N LYS A 11 6.09 8.69 4.20
CA LYS A 11 7.12 8.52 5.23
C LYS A 11 6.51 8.38 6.62
N LYS A 12 5.48 9.18 6.95
CA LYS A 12 4.76 9.10 8.22
C LYS A 12 4.07 7.74 8.38
N ILE A 13 3.43 7.24 7.33
CA ILE A 13 2.81 5.91 7.32
C ILE A 13 3.85 4.82 7.53
N ALA A 14 4.97 4.84 6.80
CA ALA A 14 6.04 3.85 6.98
C ALA A 14 6.57 3.83 8.42
N LYS A 15 6.75 5.01 9.03
CA LYS A 15 7.16 5.12 10.45
C LYS A 15 6.10 4.54 11.39
N GLN A 16 4.83 4.89 11.21
CA GLN A 16 3.76 4.39 12.05
C GLN A 16 3.54 2.89 11.90
N ALA A 17 3.66 2.36 10.67
CA ALA A 17 3.63 0.93 10.40
C ALA A 17 4.76 0.20 11.12
N CYS A 18 5.98 0.74 11.10
CA CYS A 18 7.10 0.17 11.83
C CYS A 18 6.82 0.09 13.35
N ILE A 19 6.22 1.13 13.94
CA ILE A 19 5.83 1.14 15.36
C ILE A 19 4.75 0.09 15.62
N THR A 20 3.70 0.10 14.80
CA THR A 20 2.54 -0.79 14.91
C THR A 20 3.00 -2.24 14.85
N TYR A 21 3.66 -2.65 13.76
CA TYR A 21 4.01 -4.05 13.49
C TYR A 21 5.20 -4.58 14.29
N ARG A 22 6.05 -3.71 14.85
CA ARG A 22 7.15 -4.12 15.75
C ARG A 22 6.67 -4.47 17.16
N VAL A 23 5.60 -3.82 17.64
CA VAL A 23 5.10 -3.99 19.01
C VAL A 23 4.18 -5.21 19.13
N LEU A 24 3.68 -5.74 18.01
CA LEU A 24 2.79 -6.90 18.00
C LEU A 24 3.47 -8.15 18.52
N LYS A 25 2.93 -8.66 19.62
CA LYS A 25 3.23 -10.00 20.13
C LYS A 25 2.03 -10.94 19.97
N SER A 26 0.82 -10.38 19.82
CA SER A 26 -0.43 -11.12 19.70
C SER A 26 -1.45 -10.39 18.82
N SER A 27 -2.49 -11.11 18.39
CA SER A 27 -3.58 -10.55 17.59
C SER A 27 -4.51 -9.62 18.38
N ALA A 28 -4.52 -9.68 19.71
CA ALA A 28 -5.30 -8.77 20.55
C ALA A 28 -4.65 -7.37 20.61
N ASP A 29 -3.32 -7.30 20.62
CA ASP A 29 -2.54 -6.04 20.64
C ASP A 29 -2.60 -5.28 19.30
N LEU A 30 -3.04 -5.94 18.22
CA LEU A 30 -3.20 -5.35 16.89
C LEU A 30 -4.27 -4.27 16.83
N ALA A 31 -5.44 -4.52 17.42
CA ALA A 31 -6.59 -3.64 17.27
C ALA A 31 -6.31 -2.24 17.84
N ASP A 32 -5.71 -2.20 19.03
CA ASP A 32 -5.36 -0.95 19.70
C ASP A 32 -4.21 -0.23 18.99
N SER A 33 -3.22 -0.97 18.47
CA SER A 33 -2.06 -0.37 17.79
C SER A 33 -2.36 0.12 16.36
N GLN A 34 -3.43 -0.36 15.74
CA GLN A 34 -3.88 0.08 14.41
C GLN A 34 -4.67 1.42 14.43
N SER A 35 -5.10 1.88 15.60
CA SER A 35 -5.89 3.11 15.77
C SER A 35 -5.21 4.36 15.17
N GLU A 36 -3.89 4.42 15.22
CA GLU A 36 -3.08 5.51 14.64
C GLU A 36 -2.71 5.28 13.17
N LEU A 37 -2.60 4.01 12.74
CA LEU A 37 -2.19 3.67 11.37
C LEU A 37 -3.36 3.81 10.38
N ILE A 38 -4.57 3.41 10.77
CA ILE A 38 -5.76 3.43 9.92
C ILE A 38 -6.11 4.85 9.43
N PRO A 39 -6.11 5.91 10.26
CA PRO A 39 -6.39 7.27 9.81
C PRO A 39 -5.34 7.78 8.82
N LEU A 40 -4.06 7.46 9.04
CA LEU A 40 -2.98 7.85 8.13
C LEU A 40 -3.12 7.16 6.78
N LEU A 41 -3.38 5.85 6.81
CA LEU A 41 -3.69 5.11 5.59
C LEU A 41 -4.90 5.73 4.90
N SER A 42 -5.96 6.08 5.63
CA SER A 42 -7.20 6.70 5.13
C SER A 42 -7.02 8.06 4.45
N ALA A 43 -5.95 8.78 4.78
CA ALA A 43 -5.64 10.07 4.19
C ALA A 43 -4.92 9.97 2.82
N VAL A 44 -4.34 8.82 2.46
CA VAL A 44 -3.56 8.67 1.22
C VAL A 44 -4.42 8.92 -0.01
N ARG A 45 -3.89 9.68 -0.98
CA ARG A 45 -4.50 9.89 -2.29
C ARG A 45 -3.56 9.41 -3.38
N ALA A 46 -4.10 9.20 -4.59
CA ALA A 46 -3.29 8.84 -5.76
C ALA A 46 -2.13 9.84 -6.01
N ALA A 47 -2.37 11.13 -5.75
CA ALA A 47 -1.36 12.18 -5.86
C ALA A 47 -0.17 11.98 -4.90
N ASP A 48 -0.41 11.47 -3.69
CA ASP A 48 0.66 11.20 -2.71
C ASP A 48 1.60 10.08 -3.17
N LEU A 49 1.10 9.22 -4.04
CA LEU A 49 1.79 8.10 -4.67
C LEU A 49 2.28 8.42 -6.08
N LYS A 50 2.05 9.65 -6.58
CA LYS A 50 2.36 10.09 -7.95
C LYS A 50 1.72 9.22 -9.03
N ILE A 51 0.57 8.64 -8.71
CA ILE A 51 -0.24 7.89 -9.66
C ILE A 51 -1.10 8.93 -10.39
N ALA A 52 -0.83 9.12 -11.68
CA ALA A 52 -1.67 9.96 -12.53
C ALA A 52 -3.01 9.27 -12.82
N PRO A 53 -4.11 10.01 -13.00
CA PRO A 53 -5.37 9.43 -13.47
C PRO A 53 -5.14 8.69 -14.81
N LEU A 54 -5.61 7.44 -14.89
CA LEU A 54 -5.47 6.57 -16.07
C LEU A 54 -6.24 7.07 -17.31
N GLU A 55 -6.74 8.30 -17.29
CA GLU A 55 -7.55 8.93 -18.34
C GLU A 55 -6.74 9.15 -19.64
N LYS A 56 -5.40 9.25 -19.58
CA LYS A 56 -4.57 9.51 -20.77
C LYS A 56 -4.07 8.27 -21.51
N GLN A 57 -4.35 7.05 -21.03
CA GLN A 57 -3.92 5.81 -21.69
C GLN A 57 -5.04 5.02 -22.37
N ALA A 58 -6.29 5.48 -22.23
CA ALA A 58 -7.46 4.83 -22.81
C ALA A 58 -7.49 4.84 -24.36
N GLY A 59 -6.67 5.67 -25.02
CA GLY A 59 -6.68 5.80 -26.48
C GLY A 59 -5.80 4.81 -27.27
N ALA A 60 -4.85 4.10 -26.63
CA ALA A 60 -3.87 3.30 -27.39
C ALA A 60 -3.39 1.99 -26.72
N VAL A 61 -3.68 1.73 -25.44
CA VAL A 61 -3.12 0.58 -24.68
C VAL A 61 -4.16 -0.53 -24.45
N GLY A 62 -5.06 -0.71 -25.41
CA GLY A 62 -6.30 -1.49 -25.27
C GLY A 62 -6.19 -3.00 -25.08
N LEU A 63 -5.02 -3.64 -25.13
CA LEU A 63 -4.91 -5.10 -24.95
C LEU A 63 -3.62 -5.61 -24.30
N GLN A 64 -2.58 -4.78 -24.17
CA GLN A 64 -1.20 -5.21 -23.86
C GLN A 64 -0.73 -4.86 -22.44
N SER A 65 -1.50 -4.09 -21.67
CA SER A 65 -1.14 -3.75 -20.29
C SER A 65 -1.47 -4.89 -19.32
N PRO A 66 -0.60 -5.16 -18.31
CA PRO A 66 -0.87 -6.21 -17.34
C PRO A 66 -2.15 -5.89 -16.54
N PRO A 67 -2.97 -6.91 -16.19
CA PRO A 67 -4.21 -6.72 -15.45
C PRO A 67 -3.99 -6.14 -14.05
N VAL A 68 -2.84 -6.41 -13.45
CA VAL A 68 -2.42 -5.92 -12.13
C VAL A 68 -0.97 -5.47 -12.21
N THR A 69 -0.67 -4.29 -11.68
CA THR A 69 0.71 -3.78 -11.53
C THR A 69 1.01 -3.58 -10.05
N TYR A 70 2.16 -4.08 -9.60
CA TYR A 70 2.64 -3.86 -8.24
C TYR A 70 3.67 -2.73 -8.21
N MET A 71 3.45 -1.75 -7.34
CA MET A 71 4.38 -0.67 -7.05
C MET A 71 4.92 -0.83 -5.64
N HIS A 72 6.18 -1.20 -5.53
CA HIS A 72 6.90 -1.30 -4.26
C HIS A 72 7.13 0.09 -3.66
N ILE A 73 6.80 0.28 -2.37
CA ILE A 73 7.10 1.52 -1.65
C ILE A 73 8.34 1.33 -0.77
N CYS A 74 8.30 0.38 0.15
CA CYS A 74 9.42 -0.01 1.00
C CYS A 74 9.19 -1.37 1.63
N GLU A 75 10.28 -1.98 2.06
CA GLU A 75 10.29 -3.22 2.82
C GLU A 75 11.35 -3.13 3.92
N THR A 76 11.06 -3.78 5.03
CA THR A 76 11.87 -3.82 6.24
C THR A 76 11.75 -5.22 6.85
N GLU A 77 12.55 -5.51 7.86
CA GLU A 77 12.48 -6.78 8.61
C GLU A 77 11.13 -7.00 9.31
N VAL A 78 10.33 -5.95 9.52
CA VAL A 78 9.08 -6.00 10.30
C VAL A 78 7.81 -5.79 9.46
N PHE A 79 7.90 -5.16 8.29
CA PHE A 79 6.76 -4.97 7.39
C PHE A 79 7.21 -4.71 5.95
N SER A 80 6.33 -5.03 5.01
CA SER A 80 6.40 -4.62 3.61
C SER A 80 5.21 -3.71 3.26
N MET A 81 5.45 -2.71 2.42
CA MET A 81 4.40 -1.79 1.95
C MET A 81 4.50 -1.58 0.43
N GLY A 82 3.37 -1.74 -0.25
CA GLY A 82 3.25 -1.57 -1.69
C GLY A 82 1.82 -1.22 -2.11
N VAL A 83 1.65 -0.93 -3.40
CA VAL A 83 0.38 -0.54 -4.00
C VAL A 83 0.10 -1.46 -5.18
N PHE A 84 -1.12 -1.99 -5.25
CA PHE A 84 -1.61 -2.70 -6.42
C PHE A 84 -2.48 -1.77 -7.26
N LEU A 85 -2.11 -1.58 -8.52
CA LEU A 85 -2.93 -0.91 -9.51
C LEU A 85 -3.67 -1.98 -10.32
N LEU A 86 -4.99 -1.99 -10.23
CA LEU A 86 -5.86 -2.94 -10.94
C LEU A 86 -6.53 -2.22 -12.09
N ARG A 87 -6.53 -2.85 -13.28
CA ARG A 87 -7.38 -2.39 -14.38
C ARG A 87 -8.86 -2.61 -14.03
N PRO A 88 -9.79 -1.84 -14.62
CA PRO A 88 -11.22 -2.13 -14.48
C PRO A 88 -11.52 -3.59 -14.84
N GLY A 89 -12.24 -4.29 -13.97
CA GLY A 89 -12.57 -5.71 -14.13
C GLY A 89 -11.46 -6.71 -13.77
N ALA A 90 -10.25 -6.25 -13.45
CA ALA A 90 -9.20 -7.13 -12.93
C ALA A 90 -9.40 -7.37 -11.42
N SER A 91 -8.91 -8.52 -10.96
CA SER A 91 -8.90 -8.89 -9.54
C SER A 91 -7.59 -9.59 -9.19
N ILE A 92 -7.25 -9.56 -7.90
CA ILE A 92 -6.23 -10.44 -7.33
C ILE A 92 -6.99 -11.68 -6.85
N PRO A 93 -6.66 -12.89 -7.33
CA PRO A 93 -7.30 -14.12 -6.87
C PRO A 93 -7.21 -14.29 -5.35
N LEU A 94 -8.14 -15.05 -4.79
CA LEU A 94 -8.10 -15.38 -3.37
C LEU A 94 -6.80 -16.14 -3.04
N HIS A 95 -6.07 -15.67 -2.03
CA HIS A 95 -4.87 -16.29 -1.52
C HIS A 95 -4.71 -15.98 -0.03
N ASP A 96 -4.16 -16.93 0.70
CA ASP A 96 -3.91 -16.80 2.13
C ASP A 96 -2.54 -16.19 2.42
N HIS A 97 -2.42 -15.61 3.62
CA HIS A 97 -1.16 -15.05 4.14
C HIS A 97 -0.89 -15.67 5.52
N PRO A 98 -0.40 -16.93 5.57
CA PRO A 98 -0.10 -17.58 6.85
C PRO A 98 0.94 -16.76 7.62
N ASP A 99 0.74 -16.64 8.93
CA ASP A 99 1.64 -15.95 9.87
C ASP A 99 1.88 -14.44 9.59
N MET A 100 1.00 -13.82 8.78
CA MET A 100 1.09 -12.39 8.46
C MET A 100 -0.14 -11.62 8.95
N ASN A 101 0.10 -10.41 9.44
CA ASN A 101 -0.93 -9.41 9.68
C ASN A 101 -0.75 -8.25 8.70
N GLY A 102 -1.86 -7.76 8.13
CA GLY A 102 -1.81 -6.68 7.17
C GLY A 102 -3.00 -5.73 7.28
N THR A 103 -2.79 -4.49 6.84
CA THR A 103 -3.86 -3.50 6.68
C THR A 103 -3.93 -3.13 5.21
N LEU A 104 -5.10 -3.35 4.59
CA LEU A 104 -5.37 -2.97 3.20
C LEU A 104 -6.33 -1.79 3.16
N ARG A 105 -6.03 -0.80 2.32
CA ARG A 105 -6.96 0.28 1.98
C ARG A 105 -7.16 0.35 0.47
N ARG A 106 -8.42 0.46 0.05
CA ARG A 106 -8.81 0.85 -1.31
C ARG A 106 -8.90 2.37 -1.38
N CYS A 107 -8.23 2.97 -2.36
CA CYS A 107 -8.30 4.39 -2.69
C CYS A 107 -9.26 4.63 -3.85
#